data_AF-A0A8T4UNN7-F1
#
_entry.id   AF-A0A8T4UNN7-F1
#
_cell.length_a   1.000
_cell.length_b   1.000
_cell.length_c   1.000
_cell.angle_alpha   90.00
_cell.angle_beta   90.00
_cell.angle_gamma   90.00
#
_symmetry.space_group_name_H-M   'P 1'
#
loop_
_entity.id
_entity.type
_entity.pdbx_description
1 polymer ?
#
loop_
_entity_poly.entity_id
_entity_poly.type
_entity_poly.pdbx_seq_one_letter_code
_entity_poly.pdbx_strand_id
1 'polypeptide(L)'
;MNKIFLFIFLSLSIVFLTGCVNQVIQLTTLQSNDTTITSFVSEPNFPKLQKINLLLDIPEKDIKVFDVKYGEPKDCESGCFYSRAVGIKNSDKIGWISISDYDNLDLNKLKVYNFDEKDEYLFTKDFFNKLKAKDDWIYQYQFLKLLAEDSDVPNETLLRITEDLPSFIDTALALSLLKNPKIQENKQILTMIINLPYGAPGSEIKLQAQEYLNKLE
;
A
#
# COMPACT_ATOMS: atom_id res chain seq x y z
N MET A 1 -58.09 -14.32 -60.98
CA MET A 1 -57.87 -14.69 -59.55
C MET A 1 -56.84 -13.70 -59.01
N ASN A 2 -57.23 -12.54 -58.45
CA ASN A 2 -57.55 -12.32 -57.02
C ASN A 2 -56.54 -13.07 -56.12
N LYS A 3 -55.68 -12.44 -55.33
CA LYS A 3 -55.92 -11.33 -54.39
C LYS A 3 -54.69 -10.44 -54.12
N ILE A 4 -54.94 -9.13 -54.10
CA ILE A 4 -54.16 -8.08 -53.44
C ILE A 4 -54.44 -8.18 -51.92
N PHE A 5 -53.41 -8.03 -51.08
CA PHE A 5 -53.59 -7.56 -49.70
C PHE A 5 -52.48 -6.56 -49.35
N LEU A 6 -52.92 -5.31 -49.24
CA LEU A 6 -52.25 -4.14 -48.71
C LEU A 6 -52.80 -3.95 -47.29
N PHE A 7 -51.99 -3.82 -46.24
CA PHE A 7 -52.33 -3.10 -44.99
C PHE A 7 -51.02 -2.88 -44.19
N ILE A 8 -50.44 -1.68 -44.25
CA ILE A 8 -50.51 -0.54 -43.30
C ILE A 8 -49.50 -0.62 -42.14
N PHE A 9 -48.70 0.45 -42.07
CA PHE A 9 -47.81 0.92 -41.02
C PHE A 9 -48.40 0.87 -39.60
N LEU A 10 -47.57 0.51 -38.60
CA LEU A 10 -47.62 1.15 -37.28
C LEU A 10 -46.23 1.17 -36.63
N SER A 11 -45.77 2.38 -36.35
CA SER A 11 -44.65 2.77 -35.51
C SER A 11 -44.84 2.34 -34.04
N LEU A 12 -43.77 1.95 -33.34
CA LEU A 12 -43.42 2.53 -32.03
C LEU A 12 -42.06 2.03 -31.51
N SER A 13 -41.33 2.97 -30.93
CA SER A 13 -40.01 2.90 -30.31
C SER A 13 -39.89 1.88 -29.18
N ILE A 14 -38.77 1.15 -29.10
CA ILE A 14 -38.28 0.52 -27.86
C ILE A 14 -36.83 0.94 -27.62
N VAL A 15 -36.73 1.99 -26.80
CA VAL A 15 -35.83 2.20 -25.64
C VAL A 15 -34.45 1.53 -25.67
N PHE A 16 -33.44 2.40 -25.62
CA PHE A 16 -32.07 2.15 -25.16
C PHE A 16 -32.01 1.22 -23.93
N LEU A 17 -31.42 0.04 -24.11
CA LEU A 17 -30.79 -0.70 -23.01
C LEU A 17 -29.32 -0.88 -23.36
N THR A 18 -28.56 0.22 -23.32
CA THR A 18 -27.13 0.13 -23.03
C THR A 18 -27.02 -0.29 -21.58
N GLY A 19 -27.09 -1.61 -21.35
CA GLY A 19 -26.75 -2.19 -20.08
C GLY A 19 -25.31 -1.79 -19.76
N CYS A 20 -25.13 -0.97 -18.73
CA CYS A 20 -23.88 -0.85 -18.03
C CYS A 20 -23.49 -2.27 -17.63
N VAL A 21 -22.56 -2.86 -18.38
CA VAL A 21 -21.84 -4.04 -17.92
C VAL A 21 -21.04 -3.55 -16.72
N ASN A 22 -21.64 -3.67 -15.53
CA ASN A 22 -20.92 -3.65 -14.28
C ASN A 22 -19.97 -4.83 -14.34
N GLN A 23 -18.78 -4.57 -14.87
CA GLN A 23 -17.65 -5.46 -14.79
C GLN A 23 -17.28 -5.46 -13.31
N VAL A 24 -17.92 -6.35 -12.56
CA VAL A 24 -17.46 -6.74 -11.24
C VAL A 24 -16.09 -7.31 -11.48
N ILE A 25 -15.06 -6.51 -11.23
CA ILE A 25 -13.68 -6.98 -11.14
C ILE A 25 -13.69 -7.91 -9.93
N GLN A 26 -13.93 -9.21 -10.18
CA GLN A 26 -13.60 -10.23 -9.20
C GLN A 26 -12.11 -10.10 -8.96
N LEU A 27 -11.72 -9.50 -7.83
CA LEU A 27 -10.41 -9.72 -7.25
C LEU A 27 -10.31 -11.21 -6.96
N THR A 28 -9.76 -11.97 -7.90
CA THR A 28 -9.32 -13.33 -7.66
C THR A 28 -8.23 -13.27 -6.61
N THR A 29 -8.60 -13.48 -5.35
CA THR A 29 -7.66 -13.65 -4.26
C THR A 29 -6.94 -14.98 -4.49
N LEU A 30 -5.64 -14.93 -4.75
CA LEU A 30 -4.79 -16.11 -4.75
C LEU A 30 -4.65 -16.57 -3.29
N GLN A 31 -4.92 -17.84 -3.01
CA GLN A 31 -4.68 -18.42 -1.69
C GLN A 31 -3.20 -18.81 -1.59
N SER A 32 -2.53 -18.46 -0.49
CA SER A 32 -1.14 -18.86 -0.29
C SER A 32 -1.07 -20.34 0.14
N ASN A 33 -0.36 -21.16 -0.64
CA ASN A 33 0.05 -22.52 -0.26
C ASN A 33 1.51 -22.55 0.26
N ASP A 34 2.07 -21.38 0.59
CA ASP A 34 3.46 -21.23 1.00
C ASP A 34 3.61 -21.52 2.50
N THR A 35 4.30 -22.62 2.82
CA THR A 35 4.48 -23.08 4.21
C THR A 35 5.24 -22.09 5.09
N THR A 36 6.13 -21.28 4.50
CA THR A 36 6.86 -20.23 5.24
C THR A 36 5.91 -19.11 5.65
N ILE A 37 5.05 -18.67 4.73
CA ILE A 37 4.03 -17.66 5.03
C ILE A 37 3.03 -18.21 6.06
N THR A 38 2.55 -19.44 5.91
CA THR A 38 1.61 -20.05 6.87
C THR A 38 2.21 -20.15 8.27
N SER A 39 3.48 -20.58 8.37
CA SER A 39 4.17 -20.67 9.66
C SER A 39 4.34 -19.30 10.30
N PHE A 40 4.83 -18.31 9.54
CA PHE A 40 5.00 -16.94 10.01
C PHE A 40 3.69 -16.30 10.50
N VAL A 41 2.58 -16.51 9.79
CA VAL A 41 1.25 -16.00 10.20
C VAL A 41 0.75 -16.65 11.48
N SER A 42 1.14 -17.89 11.77
CA SER A 42 0.68 -18.61 12.96
C SER A 42 1.36 -18.14 14.25
N GLU A 43 2.59 -17.60 14.18
CA GLU A 43 3.39 -17.22 15.36
C GLU A 43 2.71 -16.19 16.28
N PRO A 44 2.08 -15.10 15.77
CA PRO A 44 1.50 -14.07 16.63
C PRO A 44 0.18 -14.48 17.30
N ASN A 45 -0.41 -15.62 16.93
CA ASN A 45 -1.73 -16.08 17.38
C ASN A 45 -2.85 -15.05 17.13
N PHE A 46 -3.03 -14.62 15.88
CA PHE A 46 -4.09 -13.69 15.51
C PHE A 46 -5.48 -14.17 15.97
N PRO A 47 -6.28 -13.34 16.68
CA PRO A 47 -7.60 -13.73 17.14
C PRO A 47 -8.52 -13.91 15.94
N LYS A 48 -9.28 -15.01 15.89
CA LYS A 48 -10.21 -15.31 14.78
C LYS A 48 -9.60 -15.07 13.40
N LEU A 49 -8.37 -15.53 13.21
CA LEU A 49 -7.68 -15.46 11.93
C LEU A 49 -8.57 -16.03 10.82
N GLN A 50 -8.75 -15.26 9.76
CA GLN A 50 -9.46 -15.70 8.57
C GLN A 50 -8.49 -16.43 7.62
N LYS A 51 -8.58 -16.19 6.32
CA LYS A 51 -7.66 -16.72 5.32
C LYS A 51 -6.48 -15.79 5.07
N ILE A 52 -5.34 -16.39 4.72
CA ILE A 52 -4.18 -15.71 4.14
C ILE A 52 -4.48 -15.49 2.65
N ASN A 53 -4.47 -14.23 2.20
CA ASN A 53 -4.55 -13.92 0.78
C ASN A 53 -3.21 -13.43 0.26
N LEU A 54 -2.88 -13.82 -0.95
CA LEU A 54 -1.74 -13.31 -1.68
C LEU A 54 -2.18 -12.10 -2.51
N LEU A 55 -1.59 -10.94 -2.23
CA LEU A 55 -1.86 -9.68 -2.92
C LEU A 55 -0.99 -9.54 -4.18
N LEU A 56 0.28 -9.91 -4.07
CA LEU A 56 1.28 -9.79 -5.11
C LEU A 56 2.19 -11.02 -5.08
N ASP A 57 2.48 -11.57 -6.25
CA ASP A 57 3.44 -12.66 -6.45
C ASP A 57 4.38 -12.25 -7.59
N ILE A 58 5.68 -12.29 -7.34
CA ILE A 58 6.74 -11.98 -8.30
C ILE A 58 7.72 -13.16 -8.26
N PRO A 59 7.38 -14.28 -8.95
CA PRO A 59 8.14 -15.52 -8.83
C PRO A 59 9.61 -15.38 -9.25
N GLU A 60 9.89 -14.55 -10.27
CA GLU A 60 11.24 -14.30 -10.78
C GLU A 60 12.15 -13.55 -9.78
N LYS A 61 11.58 -13.02 -8.70
CA LYS A 61 12.30 -12.36 -7.59
C LYS A 61 12.13 -13.09 -6.25
N ASP A 62 11.39 -14.21 -6.22
CA ASP A 62 10.92 -14.87 -4.99
C ASP A 62 10.31 -13.88 -3.97
N ILE A 63 9.43 -13.01 -4.46
CA ILE A 63 8.73 -12.02 -3.62
C ILE A 63 7.24 -12.30 -3.61
N LYS A 64 6.67 -12.31 -2.41
CA LYS A 64 5.23 -12.45 -2.16
C LYS A 64 4.78 -11.40 -1.15
N VAL A 65 3.75 -10.64 -1.49
CA VAL A 65 3.04 -9.77 -0.55
C VAL A 65 1.71 -10.42 -0.23
N PHE A 66 1.43 -10.59 1.06
CA PHE A 66 0.23 -11.26 1.54
C PHE A 66 -0.47 -10.42 2.59
N ASP A 67 -1.77 -10.64 2.76
CA ASP A 67 -2.53 -10.09 3.88
C ASP A 67 -3.32 -11.15 4.62
N VAL A 68 -3.62 -10.82 5.87
CA VAL A 68 -4.53 -11.57 6.72
C VAL A 68 -5.54 -10.61 7.31
N LYS A 69 -6.79 -11.06 7.36
CA LYS A 69 -7.84 -10.43 8.15
C LYS A 69 -8.08 -11.24 9.40
N TYR A 70 -8.34 -10.58 10.50
CA TYR A 70 -8.53 -11.22 11.79
C TYR A 70 -9.46 -10.40 12.69
N GLY A 71 -9.87 -11.00 13.79
CA GLY A 71 -10.69 -10.35 14.82
C GLY A 71 -12.19 -10.34 14.51
N GLU A 72 -12.92 -9.58 15.32
CA GLU A 72 -14.36 -9.42 15.14
C GLU A 72 -14.67 -8.43 14.02
N PRO A 73 -15.75 -8.63 13.26
CA PRO A 73 -16.20 -7.62 12.32
C PRO A 73 -16.57 -6.33 13.05
N LYS A 74 -16.13 -5.18 12.52
CA LYS A 74 -16.42 -3.83 13.02
C LYS A 74 -17.31 -3.09 12.01
N ASP A 75 -18.16 -2.20 12.51
CA ASP A 75 -19.00 -1.28 11.72
C ASP A 75 -19.84 -1.94 10.61
N CYS A 76 -20.60 -2.98 10.97
CA CYS A 76 -21.31 -3.80 10.00
C CYS A 76 -22.53 -3.16 9.35
N GLU A 77 -23.07 -2.05 9.88
CA GLU A 77 -24.27 -1.42 9.33
C GLU A 77 -24.02 -0.83 7.92
N SER A 78 -22.78 -0.41 7.63
CA SER A 78 -22.37 0.12 6.31
C SER A 78 -21.39 -0.77 5.55
N GLY A 79 -21.09 -1.95 6.09
CA GLY A 79 -20.13 -2.91 5.55
C GLY A 79 -19.03 -3.24 6.55
N CYS A 80 -19.00 -4.49 7.00
CA CYS A 80 -18.06 -4.90 8.03
C CYS A 80 -16.60 -4.77 7.56
N PHE A 81 -15.76 -4.11 8.36
CA PHE A 81 -14.31 -4.19 8.23
C PHE A 81 -13.71 -5.02 9.37
N TYR A 82 -12.44 -5.39 9.22
CA TYR A 82 -11.73 -6.26 10.16
C TYR A 82 -10.35 -5.67 10.42
N SER A 83 -9.74 -6.09 11.51
CA SER A 83 -8.30 -5.92 11.68
C SER A 83 -7.56 -6.61 10.53
N ARG A 84 -6.46 -5.99 10.09
CA ARG A 84 -5.72 -6.42 8.90
C ARG A 84 -4.22 -6.27 9.13
N ALA A 85 -3.47 -7.30 8.76
CA ALA A 85 -2.02 -7.26 8.72
C ALA A 85 -1.55 -7.60 7.30
N VAL A 86 -0.57 -6.85 6.80
CA VAL A 86 0.05 -7.05 5.49
C VAL A 86 1.53 -7.34 5.69
N GLY A 87 1.99 -8.44 5.11
CA GLY A 87 3.37 -8.90 5.21
C GLY A 87 3.99 -9.10 3.83
N ILE A 88 5.32 -9.17 3.83
CA ILE A 88 6.10 -9.47 2.64
C ILE A 88 7.09 -10.60 2.95
N LYS A 89 7.18 -11.57 2.05
CA LYS A 89 8.27 -12.53 1.93
C LYS A 89 9.15 -12.09 0.76
N ASN A 90 10.44 -11.94 0.99
CA ASN A 90 11.46 -11.70 -0.01
C ASN A 90 12.56 -12.74 0.17
N SER A 91 12.65 -13.70 -0.75
CA SER A 91 13.56 -14.84 -0.60
C SER A 91 13.34 -15.55 0.76
N ASP A 92 14.39 -15.64 1.60
CA ASP A 92 14.35 -16.26 2.93
C ASP A 92 13.85 -15.30 4.04
N LYS A 93 13.58 -14.04 3.71
CA LYS A 93 13.21 -13.00 4.67
C LYS A 93 11.71 -12.76 4.65
N ILE A 94 11.11 -12.65 5.83
CA ILE A 94 9.68 -12.41 5.99
C ILE A 94 9.40 -11.49 7.18
N GLY A 95 8.41 -10.61 7.04
CA GLY A 95 8.06 -9.61 8.04
C GLY A 95 6.78 -8.86 7.69
N TRP A 96 6.21 -8.18 8.69
CA TRP A 96 5.03 -7.33 8.55
C TRP A 96 5.40 -5.93 8.05
N ILE A 97 4.67 -5.41 7.07
CA ILE A 97 4.81 -4.05 6.55
C ILE A 97 3.65 -3.12 6.92
N SER A 98 2.56 -3.67 7.47
CA SER A 98 1.45 -2.88 7.99
C SER A 98 0.63 -3.73 8.96
N ILE A 99 0.23 -3.12 10.08
CA ILE A 99 -0.71 -3.69 11.04
C ILE A 99 -1.78 -2.63 11.34
N SER A 100 -3.04 -2.95 11.03
CA SER A 100 -4.21 -2.18 11.39
C SER A 100 -5.02 -3.01 12.39
N ASP A 101 -4.77 -2.78 13.68
CA ASP A 101 -5.31 -3.59 14.77
C ASP A 101 -6.45 -2.88 15.52
N TYR A 102 -7.62 -3.52 15.54
CA TYR A 102 -8.81 -3.12 16.28
C TYR A 102 -9.21 -4.15 17.35
N ASP A 103 -8.39 -5.19 17.53
CA ASP A 103 -8.69 -6.33 18.39
C ASP A 103 -7.61 -6.58 19.47
N ASN A 104 -6.74 -5.60 19.71
CA ASN A 104 -5.72 -5.56 20.76
C ASN A 104 -4.73 -6.74 20.68
N LEU A 105 -4.25 -7.02 19.48
CA LEU A 105 -3.16 -7.96 19.26
C LEU A 105 -1.90 -7.47 19.98
N ASP A 106 -1.17 -8.38 20.61
CA ASP A 106 0.12 -8.07 21.23
C ASP A 106 1.16 -7.77 20.15
N LEU A 107 1.33 -6.48 19.86
CA LEU A 107 2.21 -5.99 18.80
C LEU A 107 3.69 -6.37 19.03
N ASN A 108 4.09 -6.70 20.27
CA ASN A 108 5.46 -7.13 20.56
C ASN A 108 5.79 -8.50 19.96
N LYS A 109 4.78 -9.29 19.59
CA LYS A 109 4.94 -10.57 18.91
C LYS A 109 5.06 -10.43 17.40
N LEU A 110 4.91 -9.21 16.87
CA LEU A 110 4.95 -8.95 15.44
C LEU A 110 6.36 -8.56 15.02
N LYS A 111 6.92 -9.38 14.14
CA LYS A 111 8.18 -9.07 13.47
C LYS A 111 7.92 -8.14 12.28
N VAL A 112 8.19 -6.85 12.47
CA VAL A 112 8.19 -5.87 11.37
C VAL A 112 9.29 -6.23 10.38
N TYR A 113 9.03 -6.00 9.10
CA TYR A 113 10.03 -6.16 8.06
C TYR A 113 11.16 -5.15 8.25
N ASN A 114 12.37 -5.63 8.52
CA ASN A 114 13.58 -4.81 8.63
C ASN A 114 14.25 -4.77 7.26
N PHE A 115 14.48 -3.63 6.61
CA PHE A 115 15.13 -3.63 5.30
C PHE A 115 16.65 -3.82 5.45
N ASP A 116 17.31 -4.30 4.39
CA ASP A 116 18.77 -4.30 4.29
C ASP A 116 19.23 -4.19 2.82
N GLU A 117 20.54 -4.18 2.60
CA GLU A 117 21.14 -4.06 1.27
C GLU A 117 20.73 -5.15 0.27
N LYS A 118 20.22 -6.31 0.72
CA LYS A 118 19.76 -7.40 -0.17
C LYS A 118 18.35 -7.19 -0.67
N ASP A 119 17.63 -6.19 -0.16
CA ASP A 119 16.27 -5.85 -0.55
C ASP A 119 16.21 -4.95 -1.80
N GLU A 120 17.25 -4.94 -2.65
CA GLU A 120 17.41 -4.02 -3.79
C GLU A 120 16.16 -3.87 -4.65
N TYR A 121 15.50 -4.99 -4.99
CA TYR A 121 14.31 -4.95 -5.84
C TYR A 121 13.12 -4.27 -5.16
N LEU A 122 13.00 -4.35 -3.82
CA LEU A 122 11.94 -3.68 -3.06
C LEU A 122 12.08 -2.15 -3.11
N PHE A 123 13.27 -1.64 -3.42
CA PHE A 123 13.55 -0.21 -3.58
C PHE A 123 13.28 0.33 -5.00
N THR A 124 12.88 -0.54 -5.93
CA THR A 124 12.69 -0.16 -7.33
C THR A 124 11.32 0.44 -7.60
N LYS A 125 11.26 1.32 -8.61
CA LYS A 125 10.01 1.88 -9.12
C LYS A 125 9.07 0.79 -9.65
N ASP A 126 9.62 -0.30 -10.17
CA ASP A 126 8.83 -1.45 -10.64
C ASP A 126 8.08 -2.12 -9.49
N PHE A 127 8.76 -2.41 -8.38
CA PHE A 127 8.10 -2.95 -7.18
C PHE A 127 7.06 -1.98 -6.63
N PHE A 128 7.40 -0.69 -6.51
CA PHE A 128 6.49 0.36 -6.04
C PHE A 128 5.20 0.39 -6.88
N ASN A 129 5.32 0.38 -8.21
CA ASN A 129 4.17 0.37 -9.11
C ASN A 129 3.32 -0.90 -8.96
N LYS A 130 3.94 -2.07 -8.80
CA LYS A 130 3.23 -3.34 -8.60
C LYS A 130 2.47 -3.36 -7.27
N LEU A 131 3.10 -2.90 -6.18
CA LEU A 131 2.44 -2.82 -4.88
C LEU A 131 1.30 -1.80 -4.91
N LYS A 132 1.56 -0.60 -5.44
CA LYS A 132 0.56 0.47 -5.62
C LYS A 132 -0.67 0.00 -6.39
N ALA A 133 -0.46 -0.76 -7.48
CA ALA A 133 -1.55 -1.29 -8.29
C ALA A 133 -2.39 -2.35 -7.57
N LYS A 134 -1.85 -3.00 -6.54
CA LYS A 134 -2.57 -4.00 -5.72
C LYS A 134 -3.24 -3.38 -4.51
N ASP A 135 -2.56 -2.45 -3.85
CA ASP A 135 -3.03 -1.80 -2.65
C ASP A 135 -2.36 -0.43 -2.49
N ASP A 136 -2.98 0.59 -3.10
CA ASP A 136 -2.48 1.97 -3.09
C ASP A 136 -2.39 2.54 -1.66
N TRP A 137 -3.33 2.15 -0.79
CA TRP A 137 -3.34 2.61 0.59
C TRP A 137 -2.14 2.05 1.38
N ILE A 138 -1.87 0.73 1.26
CA ILE A 138 -0.70 0.11 1.88
C ILE A 138 0.59 0.69 1.31
N TYR A 139 0.66 0.87 0.00
CA TYR A 139 1.82 1.49 -0.65
C TYR A 139 2.10 2.88 -0.05
N GLN A 140 1.13 3.80 -0.15
CA GLN A 140 1.34 5.20 0.21
C GLN A 140 1.50 5.43 1.72
N TYR A 141 0.62 4.82 2.53
CA TYR A 141 0.50 5.19 3.94
C TYR A 141 1.28 4.31 4.91
N GLN A 142 1.84 3.18 4.44
CA GLN A 142 2.51 2.20 5.30
C GLN A 142 3.89 1.84 4.77
N PHE A 143 3.96 1.27 3.56
CA PHE A 143 5.22 0.79 2.99
C PHE A 143 6.24 1.91 2.79
N LEU A 144 5.82 3.05 2.23
CA LEU A 144 6.72 4.20 2.05
C LEU A 144 7.23 4.77 3.40
N LYS A 145 6.43 4.71 4.47
CA LYS A 145 6.85 5.18 5.80
C LYS A 145 7.92 4.28 6.39
N LEU A 146 7.74 2.96 6.29
CA LEU A 146 8.74 2.01 6.75
C LEU A 146 10.07 2.20 6.00
N LEU A 147 10.02 2.35 4.67
CA LEU A 147 11.22 2.67 3.89
C LEU A 147 11.83 4.02 4.28
N ALA A 148 11.01 5.03 4.53
CA ALA A 148 11.48 6.35 4.87
C ALA A 148 12.23 6.38 6.20
N GLU A 149 11.83 5.60 7.20
CA GLU A 149 12.48 5.57 8.53
C GLU A 149 13.73 4.68 8.57
N ASP A 150 13.81 3.66 7.71
CA ASP A 150 14.84 2.63 7.78
C ASP A 150 16.21 3.12 7.29
N SER A 151 17.24 2.94 8.13
CA SER A 151 18.59 3.45 7.87
C SER A 151 19.33 2.70 6.77
N ASP A 152 18.91 1.49 6.40
CA ASP A 152 19.55 0.71 5.35
C ASP A 152 19.04 1.08 3.96
N VAL A 153 17.92 1.81 3.87
CA VAL A 153 17.35 2.24 2.59
C VAL A 153 18.30 3.17 1.83
N PRO A 154 18.53 2.92 0.52
CA PRO A 154 19.43 3.75 -0.29
C PRO A 154 18.98 5.21 -0.42
N ASN A 155 19.93 6.14 -0.51
CA ASN A 155 19.66 7.58 -0.68
C ASN A 155 18.81 7.87 -1.92
N GLU A 156 19.03 7.15 -3.01
CA GLU A 156 18.24 7.27 -4.25
C GLU A 156 16.76 6.91 -4.06
N THR A 157 16.48 5.96 -3.16
CA THR A 157 15.11 5.56 -2.80
C THR A 157 14.47 6.63 -1.94
N LEU A 158 15.18 7.14 -0.92
CA LEU A 158 14.71 8.22 -0.06
C LEU A 158 14.45 9.51 -0.86
N LEU A 159 15.33 9.81 -1.83
CA LEU A 159 15.15 10.94 -2.75
C LEU A 159 13.86 10.77 -3.56
N ARG A 160 13.64 9.59 -4.17
CA ARG A 160 12.42 9.30 -4.94
C ARG A 160 11.15 9.44 -4.10
N ILE A 161 11.15 8.92 -2.87
CA ILE A 161 10.03 9.08 -1.93
C ILE A 161 9.76 10.57 -1.69
N THR A 162 10.82 11.37 -1.53
CA THR A 162 10.71 12.83 -1.34
C THR A 162 10.19 13.53 -2.59
N GLU A 163 10.61 13.13 -3.79
CA GLU A 163 10.14 13.67 -5.07
C GLU A 163 8.64 13.42 -5.30
N ASP A 164 8.14 12.27 -4.84
CA ASP A 164 6.74 11.90 -4.97
C ASP A 164 5.83 12.57 -3.91
N LEU A 165 6.39 13.03 -2.78
CA LEU A 165 5.66 13.60 -1.64
C LEU A 165 4.68 14.75 -1.98
N PRO A 166 5.00 15.71 -2.89
CA PRO A 166 4.06 16.77 -3.27
C PRO A 166 2.76 16.25 -3.91
N SER A 167 2.75 15.03 -4.44
CA SER A 167 1.61 14.48 -5.18
C SER A 167 0.50 13.92 -4.29
N PHE A 168 0.77 13.61 -3.02
CA PHE A 168 -0.22 13.05 -2.09
C PHE A 168 -0.13 13.56 -0.64
N ILE A 169 0.74 14.54 -0.34
CA ILE A 169 0.76 15.34 0.89
C ILE A 169 0.50 14.48 2.15
N ASP A 170 1.44 13.61 2.50
CA ASP A 170 1.38 12.83 3.74
C ASP A 170 2.37 13.38 4.79
N THR A 171 1.82 14.09 5.78
CA THR A 171 2.55 14.64 6.93
C THR A 171 3.31 13.55 7.70
N ALA A 172 2.74 12.37 7.86
CA ALA A 172 3.38 11.28 8.58
C ALA A 172 4.56 10.71 7.79
N LEU A 173 4.47 10.64 6.45
CA LEU A 173 5.60 10.23 5.61
C LEU A 173 6.74 11.26 5.68
N ALA A 174 6.43 12.55 5.66
CA ALA A 174 7.44 13.60 5.81
C ALA A 174 8.17 13.51 7.17
N LEU A 175 7.44 13.24 8.26
CA LEU A 175 8.03 12.99 9.58
C LEU A 175 8.92 11.74 9.59
N SER A 176 8.47 10.66 8.95
CA SER A 176 9.25 9.43 8.80
C SER A 176 10.57 9.69 8.08
N LEU A 177 10.57 10.46 6.99
CA LEU A 177 11.80 10.86 6.29
C LEU A 177 12.76 11.63 7.23
N LEU A 178 12.26 12.57 8.02
CA LEU A 178 13.10 13.37 8.94
C LEU A 178 13.70 12.56 10.10
N LYS A 179 13.12 11.40 10.44
CA LYS A 179 13.72 10.48 11.43
C LYS A 179 14.94 9.73 10.89
N ASN A 180 15.08 9.62 9.57
CA ASN A 180 16.16 8.87 8.96
C ASN A 180 17.50 9.60 9.08
N PRO A 181 18.55 8.99 9.66
CA PRO A 181 19.85 9.64 9.81
C PRO A 181 20.45 10.11 8.49
N LYS A 182 20.27 9.35 7.40
CA LYS A 182 20.77 9.72 6.07
C LYS A 182 20.12 11.01 5.56
N ILE A 183 18.86 11.27 5.91
CA ILE A 183 18.14 12.49 5.52
C ILE A 183 18.61 13.69 6.32
N GLN A 184 18.89 13.53 7.61
CA GLN A 184 19.36 14.61 8.48
C GLN A 184 20.70 15.20 7.99
N GLU A 185 21.45 14.45 7.19
CA GLU A 185 22.71 14.87 6.57
C GLU A 185 22.58 15.18 5.07
N ASN A 186 21.37 15.06 4.48
CA ASN A 186 21.15 15.22 3.04
C ASN A 186 20.56 16.60 2.71
N LYS A 187 21.44 17.53 2.34
CA LYS A 187 21.08 18.91 1.95
C LYS A 187 20.00 18.98 0.86
N GLN A 188 20.04 18.09 -0.14
CA GLN A 188 19.06 18.07 -1.23
C GLN A 188 17.67 17.73 -0.71
N ILE A 189 17.53 16.62 0.02
CA ILE A 189 16.23 16.16 0.52
C ILE A 189 15.67 17.14 1.55
N LEU A 190 16.49 17.67 2.46
CA LEU A 190 16.06 18.69 3.42
C LEU A 190 15.53 19.95 2.71
N THR A 191 16.23 20.42 1.66
CA THR A 191 15.78 21.56 0.85
C THR A 191 14.45 21.27 0.16
N MET A 192 14.24 20.05 -0.34
CA MET A 192 12.95 19.67 -0.93
C MET A 192 11.82 19.71 0.10
N ILE A 193 12.04 19.17 1.30
CA ILE A 193 11.03 19.15 2.37
C ILE A 193 10.63 20.58 2.80
N ILE A 194 11.62 21.49 2.92
CA ILE A 194 11.37 22.91 3.25
C ILE A 194 10.47 23.57 2.19
N ASN A 195 10.67 23.23 0.92
CA ASN A 195 10.00 23.84 -0.23
C ASN A 195 8.68 23.17 -0.65
N LEU A 196 8.15 22.24 0.13
CA LEU A 196 6.85 21.61 -0.15
C LEU A 196 5.71 22.67 -0.22
N PRO A 197 4.67 22.47 -1.05
CA PRO A 197 3.64 23.48 -1.31
C PRO A 197 2.80 23.82 -0.06
N TYR A 198 2.29 25.05 0.04
CA TYR A 198 1.38 25.45 1.14
C TYR A 198 0.18 24.50 1.25
N GLY A 199 -0.10 23.99 2.45
CA GLY A 199 -1.04 22.89 2.71
C GLY A 199 -0.35 21.54 2.99
N ALA A 200 0.98 21.47 2.81
CA ALA A 200 1.82 20.30 3.03
C ALA A 200 3.27 20.68 3.39
N PRO A 201 3.97 19.88 4.19
CA PRO A 201 3.59 19.41 5.52
C PRO A 201 3.49 20.60 6.49
N GLY A 202 2.95 20.37 7.70
CA GLY A 202 2.78 21.41 8.71
C GLY A 202 4.04 22.26 8.92
N SER A 203 3.88 23.52 9.34
CA SER A 203 4.99 24.45 9.57
C SER A 203 6.12 23.84 10.40
N GLU A 204 5.79 22.96 11.34
CA GLU A 204 6.73 22.22 12.19
C GLU A 204 7.71 21.34 11.41
N ILE A 205 7.27 20.64 10.37
CA ILE A 205 8.13 19.75 9.57
C ILE A 205 9.12 20.56 8.74
N LYS A 206 8.67 21.69 8.19
CA LYS A 206 9.55 22.62 7.49
C LYS A 206 10.57 23.25 8.42
N LEU A 207 10.16 23.62 9.64
CA LEU A 207 11.06 24.14 10.67
C LEU A 207 12.10 23.09 11.07
N GLN A 208 11.69 21.85 11.33
CA GLN A 208 12.60 20.76 11.69
C GLN A 208 13.59 20.45 10.55
N ALA A 209 13.12 20.42 9.30
CA ALA A 209 14.00 20.26 8.13
C ALA A 209 15.02 21.42 8.02
N GLN A 210 14.59 22.66 8.28
CA GLN A 210 15.47 23.83 8.31
C GLN A 210 16.49 23.74 9.45
N GLU A 211 16.10 23.24 10.64
CA GLU A 211 17.02 23.04 11.75
C GLU A 211 18.11 22.02 11.43
N TYR A 212 17.79 20.92 10.73
CA TYR A 212 18.81 19.99 10.26
C TYR A 212 19.70 20.64 9.21
N LEU A 213 19.12 21.37 8.25
CA LEU A 213 19.88 22.03 7.19
C LEU A 213 20.90 23.03 7.76
N ASN A 214 20.50 23.82 8.78
CA ASN A 214 21.38 24.78 9.44
C ASN A 214 22.56 24.13 10.18
N LYS A 215 22.48 22.84 10.55
CA LYS A 215 23.58 22.11 11.20
C LYS A 215 24.63 21.60 10.19
N LEU A 216 24.32 21.66 8.90
CA LEU A 216 25.22 21.24 7.82
C LEU A 216 26.04 22.41 7.23
N GLU A 217 25.77 23.64 7.69
CA GLU A 217 26.44 24.88 7.26
C GLU A 217 27.45 25.36 8.32
#